data_AF-A0A4Q1TJT2-F1
#
_entry.id   AF-A0A4Q1TJT2-F1
#
_cell.length_a   1.000
_cell.length_b   1.000
_cell.length_c   1.000
_cell.angle_alpha   90.00
_cell.angle_beta   90.00
_cell.angle_gamma   90.00
#
_symmetry.space_group_name_H-M   'P 1'
#
loop_
_entity.id
_entity.type
_entity.pdbx_description
1 polymer ?
#
loop_
_entity_poly.entity_id
_entity_poly.type
_entity_poly.pdbx_seq_one_letter_code
_entity_poly.pdbx_strand_id
1 'polypeptide(L)' 'MLTASTEEQIEAWDRYADAKRRADKTLLIEDGLAAIRAWKEFANLFLPECRQLPLTPPRPTKVTTFPIHKTRPPGGQTTR' A
#
# COMPACT_ATOMS: atom_id res chain seq x y z
N MET A 1 -12.49 5.31 -25.51
CA MET A 1 -11.45 5.12 -24.48
C MET A 1 -10.35 6.11 -24.78
N LEU A 2 -10.21 7.18 -24.00
CA LEU A 2 -9.09 8.10 -24.15
C LEU A 2 -7.94 7.50 -23.35
N THR A 3 -7.01 6.86 -24.04
CA THR A 3 -5.73 6.44 -23.46
C THR A 3 -4.95 7.70 -23.13
N ALA A 4 -4.37 7.79 -21.92
CA ALA A 4 -3.49 8.89 -21.57
C ALA A 4 -2.40 9.07 -22.63
N SER A 5 -2.00 10.31 -22.89
CA SER A 5 -0.94 10.63 -23.84
C SER A 5 0.39 9.99 -23.42
N THR A 6 1.29 9.79 -24.39
CA THR A 6 2.64 9.27 -24.10
C THR A 6 3.39 10.16 -23.10
N GLU A 7 3.17 11.48 -23.15
CA GLU A 7 3.78 12.43 -22.23
C GLU A 7 3.31 12.21 -20.78
N GLU A 8 2.00 12.05 -20.58
CA GLU A 8 1.42 11.74 -19.25
C GLU A 8 1.93 10.39 -18.71
N GLN A 9 2.12 9.40 -19.59
CA GLN A 9 2.66 8.10 -19.20
C GLN A 9 4.12 8.19 -18.74
N ILE A 10 4.95 8.94 -19.46
CA ILE A 10 6.36 9.18 -19.10
C ILE A 10 6.42 9.95 -17.77
N GLU A 11 5.63 11.00 -17.62
CA GLU A 11 5.63 11.81 -16.40
C GLU A 11 5.21 10.98 -15.17
N ALA A 12 4.17 10.15 -15.31
CA ALA A 12 3.73 9.26 -14.23
C ALA A 12 4.79 8.19 -13.89
N TRP A 13 5.50 7.68 -14.90
CA TRP A 13 6.61 6.75 -14.69
C TRP A 13 7.77 7.40 -13.92
N ASP A 14 8.18 8.61 -14.30
CA ASP A 14 9.29 9.32 -13.65
C ASP A 14 8.98 9.61 -12.17
N ARG A 15 7.75 10.04 -11.86
CA ARG A 15 7.29 10.22 -10.47
C ARG A 15 7.38 8.92 -9.67
N TYR A 16 6.96 7.80 -10.25
CA TYR A 16 7.08 6.49 -9.60
C TYR A 16 8.55 6.10 -9.38
N ALA A 17 9.40 6.24 -10.40
CA ALA A 17 10.81 5.89 -10.33
C ALA A 17 11.53 6.67 -9.22
N ASP A 18 11.27 7.97 -9.10
CA ASP A 18 11.85 8.82 -8.06
C ASP A 18 11.34 8.47 -6.66
N ALA A 19 10.03 8.24 -6.52
CA ALA A 19 9.46 7.80 -5.25
C ALA A 19 10.04 6.45 -4.81
N LYS A 20 10.21 5.51 -5.75
CA LYS A 20 10.79 4.20 -5.48
C LYS A 20 12.26 4.28 -5.05
N ARG A 21 13.08 5.07 -5.76
CA ARG A 21 14.47 5.34 -5.38
C ARG A 21 14.57 5.93 -3.97
N ARG A 22 13.66 6.86 -3.63
CA ARG A 22 13.60 7.43 -2.28
C ARG A 22 13.27 6.38 -1.24
N ALA A 23 12.22 5.59 -1.46
CA ALA A 23 11.81 4.53 -0.55
C ALA A 23 12.92 3.49 -0.31
N ASP A 24 13.66 3.10 -1.36
CA ASP A 24 14.79 2.17 -1.23
C ASP A 24 15.98 2.77 -0.46
N LYS A 25 16.15 4.09 -0.53
CA LYS A 25 17.20 4.80 0.21
C LYS A 25 16.85 5.02 1.68
N THR A 26 15.61 5.37 1.99
CA THR A 26 15.21 5.79 3.34
C THR A 26 14.67 4.63 4.18
N LEU A 27 14.10 3.60 3.54
CA LEU A 27 13.38 2.48 4.17
C LEU A 27 12.24 2.93 5.11
N LEU A 28 11.78 4.17 4.97
CA LEU A 28 10.65 4.69 5.71
C LEU A 28 9.35 4.17 5.10
N ILE A 29 8.39 3.83 5.96
CA ILE A 29 7.09 3.29 5.52
C ILE A 29 6.35 4.34 4.69
N GLU A 30 6.44 5.61 5.07
CA GLU A 30 5.80 6.73 4.40
C GLU A 30 6.29 6.88 2.96
N ASP A 31 7.60 6.76 2.73
CA ASP A 31 8.17 6.78 1.38
C ASP A 31 7.75 5.54 0.58
N GLY A 32 7.67 4.37 1.23
CA GLY A 32 7.11 3.15 0.62
C GLY A 32 5.65 3.33 0.18
N LEU A 33 4.82 3.95 1.01
CA LEU A 33 3.43 4.26 0.69
C LEU A 33 3.32 5.28 -0.45
N ALA A 34 4.19 6.29 -0.48
CA ALA A 34 4.26 7.25 -1.57
C ALA A 34 4.64 6.57 -2.91
N ALA A 35 5.61 5.65 -2.89
CA ALA A 35 5.99 4.87 -4.08
C ALA A 35 4.85 3.96 -4.57
N ILE A 36 4.14 3.28 -3.66
CA ILE A 36 2.98 2.45 -4.01
C ILE A 36 1.87 3.30 -4.62
N ARG A 37 1.63 4.50 -4.09
CA ARG A 37 0.63 5.42 -4.64
C ARG A 37 1.00 5.85 -6.07
N ALA A 38 2.24 6.29 -6.29
CA ALA A 38 2.71 6.70 -7.62
C ALA A 38 2.64 5.55 -8.64
N TRP A 39 2.96 4.32 -8.21
CA TRP A 39 2.78 3.13 -9.05
C TRP A 39 1.33 2.92 -9.50
N LYS A 40 0.37 3.07 -8.57
CA LYS A 40 -1.06 2.92 -8.90
C LYS A 40 -1.54 4.00 -9.86
N GLU A 41 -1.07 5.23 -9.70
CA GLU A 41 -1.38 6.35 -10.61
C GLU A 41 -0.88 6.03 -12.03
N PHE A 42 0.35 5.57 -12.16
CA PHE A 42 0.91 5.11 -13.44
C PHE A 42 0.10 3.93 -14.03
N ALA A 43 -0.17 2.89 -13.24
CA ALA A 43 -0.90 1.71 -13.71
C ALA A 43 -2.33 2.07 -14.19
N ASN A 44 -2.99 3.02 -13.53
CA ASN A 44 -4.34 3.44 -13.87
C ASN A 44 -4.45 4.14 -15.23
N LEU A 45 -3.35 4.64 -15.80
CA LEU A 45 -3.33 5.21 -17.15
C LEU A 45 -3.60 4.16 -18.25
N PHE A 46 -3.33 2.89 -17.95
CA PHE A 46 -3.48 1.77 -18.88
C PHE A 46 -4.71 0.90 -18.57
N LEU A 47 -5.35 1.11 -17.42
CA LEU A 47 -6.49 0.31 -16.99
C LEU A 47 -7.80 1.01 -17.36
N PRO A 48 -8.83 0.24 -17.79
CA PRO A 48 -10.16 0.79 -17.94
C PRO A 48 -10.69 1.23 -16.56
N GLU A 49 -11.56 2.25 -16.54
CA GLU A 49 -12.09 2.88 -15.31
C GLU A 49 -12.60 1.85 -14.28
N CYS A 50 -13.33 0.84 -14.73
CA CYS A 50 -13.89 -0.21 -13.86
C CYS A 50 -12.86 -1.13 -13.20
N ARG A 51 -11.58 -1.05 -13.60
CA ARG A 51 -10.47 -1.85 -13.07
C ARG A 51 -9.37 -1.00 -12.44
N GLN A 52 -9.57 0.31 -12.33
CA GLN A 52 -8.57 1.18 -11.72
C GLN A 52 -8.32 0.80 -10.26
N LEU A 53 -7.06 0.87 -9.87
CA LEU A 53 -6.60 0.64 -8.51
C LEU A 53 -6.97 1.83 -7.63
N PRO A 54 -7.47 1.60 -6.40
CA PRO A 54 -7.80 2.69 -5.48
C PRO A 54 -6.52 3.38 -5.00
N LEU A 55 -6.45 4.70 -5.22
CA LEU A 55 -5.32 5.54 -4.80
C LEU A 55 -5.30 5.78 -3.29
N THR A 56 -6.49 5.91 -2.69
CA THR A 56 -6.65 6.04 -1.25
C THR A 56 -6.98 4.67 -0.67
N PRO A 57 -6.33 4.24 0.43
CA PRO A 57 -6.74 3.01 1.12
C PRO A 57 -8.22 3.14 1.54
N PRO A 58 -9.01 2.07 1.38
CA PRO A 58 -10.39 2.08 1.85
C PRO A 58 -10.40 2.33 3.36
N ARG A 59 -11.37 3.12 3.83
CA ARG A 59 -11.58 3.35 5.27
C ARG A 59 -11.73 1.97 5.94
N PRO A 60 -11.01 1.68 7.04
CA PRO A 60 -11.15 0.40 7.71
C PRO A 60 -12.60 0.24 8.18
N THR A 61 -13.35 -0.65 7.53
CA THR A 61 -14.77 -0.91 7.80
C THR A 61 -14.97 -1.93 8.92
N LYS A 62 -13.96 -2.74 9.22
CA LYS A 62 -13.97 -3.67 10.35
C LYS A 62 -12.63 -3.64 11.07
N VAL A 63 -12.59 -2.98 12.22
CA VAL A 63 -11.52 -3.17 13.20
C VAL A 63 -11.85 -4.44 13.97
N THR A 64 -11.08 -5.51 13.76
CA THR A 64 -11.14 -6.69 14.62
C THR A 64 -10.31 -6.41 15.86
N THR A 65 -10.98 -6.08 16.96
CA THR A 65 -10.33 -5.94 18.27
C THR A 65 -10.02 -7.34 18.80
N PHE A 66 -8.73 -7.69 18.87
CA PHE A 66 -8.33 -8.94 19.53
C PHE A 66 -8.40 -8.76 21.05
N PRO A 67 -9.19 -9.56 21.78
CA PRO A 67 -9.24 -9.47 23.23
C PRO A 67 -7.89 -9.87 23.86
N ILE A 68 -7.37 -9.02 24.75
CA ILE A 68 -6.06 -9.17 25.43
C ILE A 68 -6.00 -10.43 26.33
N HIS A 69 -7.14 -11.01 26.71
CA HIS A 69 -7.25 -12.05 27.74
C HIS A 69 -7.09 -13.51 27.26
N LYS A 70 -6.42 -13.76 26.13
CA LYS A 70 -6.00 -15.11 25.71
C LYS A 70 -4.48 -15.26 25.60
N THR A 71 -3.72 -14.54 26.42
CA THR A 71 -2.32 -14.94 26.68
C THR A 71 -2.34 -16.14 27.62
N ARG A 72 -1.83 -17.29 27.14
CA ARG A 72 -1.56 -18.46 27.97
C ARG A 72 -0.67 -18.02 29.14
N PRO A 73 -1.07 -18.21 30.42
CA PRO A 73 -0.21 -17.86 31.53
C PRO A 73 1.09 -18.68 31.46
N PRO A 74 2.26 -18.09 31.77
CA PRO A 74 3.53 -18.78 31.75
C PRO A 74 3.64 -19.68 33.00
N GLY A 75 3.27 -20.95 32.87
CA GLY A 75 3.61 -22.03 33.81
C GLY A 75 2.79 -22.12 35.11
N GLY A 76 2.60 -23.37 35.57
CA GLY A 76 2.03 -23.76 36.87
C GLY A 76 0.71 -24.54 36.73
N GLN A 77 0.54 -25.78 37.19
CA GLN A 77 1.29 -26.58 38.17
C GLN A 77 1.23 -28.07 37.80
N THR A 78 2.35 -28.78 38.03
CA THR A 78 2.35 -30.21 38.32
C THR A 78 1.67 -30.42 39.66
N THR A 79 0.56 -31.16 39.70
CA THR A 79 0.08 -31.81 40.92
C THR A 79 -0.10 -33.29 40.63
N ARG A 80 0.47 -34.08 41.53
CA ARG A 80 0.53 -35.55 41.55
C ARG A 80 -0.84 -36.20 41.57
#